data_AF-A0A560KGQ0-F1
#
_entry.id   AF-A0A560KGQ0-F1
#
_cell.length_a   1.000
_cell.length_b   1.000
_cell.length_c   1.000
_cell.angle_alpha   90.00
_cell.angle_beta   90.00
_cell.angle_gamma   90.00
#
_symmetry.space_group_name_H-M   'P 1'
#
loop_
_entity.id
_entity.type
_entity.pdbx_description
1 polymer ?
#
loop_
_entity_poly.entity_id
_entity_poly.type
_entity_poly.pdbx_seq_one_letter_code
_entity_poly.pdbx_strand_id
1 'polypeptide(L)'
;MPAAFPLFLTLTGQTVLIVGGGELALRKARLVAGASGDGRGARLVVVAPDVHPDLAALAAEVRRRPFAAHDLDGVTLVFAAGEDEDEAALVADLARARGLLVNVPDRPALSTFIMPAIVDRGPITVAISTGGTSPVLARRLRARIEAALEPGLGRLATFLDGFRAAVRAVKSDETARRRFWERVIDGPIAQRFLAGDEAGAHEQLVKVLNAAESAEGGSVALVGAGPGDPDLLTLRALRVLQNADVVVHDKLVDDRILDYVRRDARRVYVGKSKSCHTVSQDEINALLVREAQAGHRVVRLKGGDPFVFGRGGEEMAVLRAAGVAVELVPGITAAVGCAAATGIPLTHRGLAQGITLVTAHGAAAEGGSAEPAIDWTALARLDHTLAVYMGLSKAGLVAERLIAAGKAPGTPAAVVQNGTRPDQTLVVGRLADLGALAAGLTGPALILVGEVVTLADPAKIAASDIITDIFTTLSSTPGRLGDTTPENGLKAAV
;
A
#
# COMPACT_ATOMS: atom_id res chain seq x y z
N MET A 1 -14.39 -9.32 -9.94
CA MET A 1 -14.49 -9.65 -8.50
C MET A 1 -13.77 -10.97 -8.26
N PRO A 2 -13.08 -11.17 -7.11
CA PRO A 2 -12.50 -12.48 -6.82
C PRO A 2 -13.61 -13.55 -6.80
N ALA A 3 -13.36 -14.70 -7.44
CA ALA A 3 -14.34 -15.78 -7.57
C ALA A 3 -14.63 -16.53 -6.25
N ALA A 4 -13.91 -16.22 -5.17
CA ALA A 4 -14.06 -16.83 -3.86
C ALA A 4 -13.97 -15.77 -2.75
N PHE A 5 -14.77 -15.94 -1.70
CA PHE A 5 -14.73 -15.11 -0.50
C PHE A 5 -13.96 -15.85 0.62
N PRO A 6 -12.87 -15.28 1.17
CA PRO A 6 -12.12 -15.93 2.23
C PRO A 6 -12.89 -15.89 3.55
N LEU A 7 -13.05 -17.05 4.18
CA LEU A 7 -13.72 -17.20 5.47
C LEU A 7 -13.03 -18.29 6.30
N PHE A 8 -13.18 -18.20 7.63
CA PHE A 8 -12.77 -19.26 8.56
C PHE A 8 -14.00 -19.96 9.10
N LEU A 9 -14.03 -21.29 9.02
CA LEU A 9 -15.13 -22.11 9.52
C LEU A 9 -14.78 -22.68 10.90
N THR A 10 -15.65 -22.49 11.87
CA THR A 10 -15.55 -23.16 13.17
C THR A 10 -16.11 -24.58 13.05
N LEU A 11 -15.24 -25.58 13.14
CA LEU A 11 -15.60 -27.00 12.98
C LEU A 11 -15.72 -27.78 14.29
N THR A 12 -15.50 -27.14 15.44
CA THR A 12 -15.64 -27.79 16.75
C THR A 12 -17.05 -28.35 16.92
N GLY A 13 -17.15 -29.66 17.15
CA GLY A 13 -18.42 -30.37 17.29
C GLY A 13 -19.21 -30.56 15.98
N GLN A 14 -18.69 -30.10 14.84
CA GLN A 14 -19.30 -30.29 13.54
C GLN A 14 -18.86 -31.62 12.92
N THR A 15 -19.74 -32.26 12.13
CA THR A 15 -19.40 -33.49 11.42
C THR A 15 -18.77 -33.15 10.07
N VAL A 16 -17.59 -33.70 9.81
CA VAL A 16 -16.89 -33.58 8.52
C VAL A 16 -16.82 -34.97 7.89
N LEU A 17 -17.38 -35.09 6.69
CA LEU A 17 -17.36 -36.31 5.91
C LEU A 17 -16.14 -36.34 5.00
N ILE A 18 -15.41 -37.45 5.00
CA ILE A 18 -14.33 -37.73 4.06
C ILE A 18 -14.73 -38.99 3.29
N VAL A 19 -14.96 -38.83 1.98
CA VAL A 19 -15.19 -39.94 1.05
C VAL A 19 -13.87 -40.27 0.37
N GLY A 20 -13.43 -41.53 0.49
CA GLY A 20 -12.11 -41.98 0.07
C GLY A 20 -11.20 -42.31 1.27
N GLY A 21 -10.35 -43.32 1.10
CA GLY A 21 -9.55 -43.87 2.19
C GLY A 21 -8.03 -43.79 2.01
N GLY A 22 -7.55 -43.16 0.93
CA GLY A 22 -6.13 -43.08 0.58
C GLY A 22 -5.36 -41.93 1.26
N GLU A 23 -4.14 -41.71 0.79
CA GLU A 23 -3.22 -40.67 1.29
C GLU A 23 -3.79 -39.25 1.14
N LEU A 24 -4.56 -38.99 0.08
CA LEU A 24 -5.22 -37.70 -0.14
C LEU A 24 -6.26 -37.42 0.94
N ALA A 25 -7.07 -38.41 1.30
CA ALA A 25 -8.05 -38.35 2.37
C ALA A 25 -7.37 -38.13 3.74
N LEU A 26 -6.27 -38.85 4.01
CA LEU A 26 -5.45 -38.67 5.22
C LEU A 26 -4.93 -37.23 5.36
N ARG A 27 -4.45 -36.62 4.28
CA ARG A 27 -3.99 -35.22 4.28
C ARG A 27 -5.10 -34.24 4.61
N LYS A 28 -6.32 -34.47 4.10
CA LYS A 28 -7.48 -33.63 4.45
C LYS A 28 -7.91 -33.82 5.89
N ALA A 29 -7.97 -35.07 6.36
CA ALA A 29 -8.29 -35.38 7.76
C ALA A 29 -7.35 -34.66 8.74
N ARG A 30 -6.03 -34.69 8.50
CA ARG A 30 -5.04 -34.01 9.35
C ARG A 30 -5.26 -32.49 9.44
N LEU A 31 -5.77 -31.84 8.40
CA LEU A 31 -6.04 -30.39 8.40
C LEU A 31 -7.24 -30.01 9.27
N VAL A 32 -8.28 -30.85 9.31
CA VAL A 32 -9.53 -30.55 10.03
C VAL A 32 -9.64 -31.23 11.41
N ALA A 33 -8.83 -32.25 11.66
CA ALA A 33 -8.69 -32.86 12.99
C ALA A 33 -8.12 -31.87 14.02
N GLY A 34 -7.36 -30.86 13.57
CA GLY A 34 -6.63 -29.93 14.42
C GLY A 34 -5.32 -30.53 14.96
N ALA A 35 -4.34 -29.68 15.27
CA ALA A 35 -3.02 -30.09 15.75
C ALA A 35 -2.98 -30.46 17.26
N SER A 36 -4.12 -30.74 17.90
CA SER A 36 -4.15 -30.91 19.36
C SER A 36 -5.11 -32.02 19.78
N GLY A 37 -4.58 -32.97 20.55
CA GLY A 37 -5.30 -34.12 21.12
C GLY A 37 -6.19 -33.74 22.32
N ASP A 38 -6.79 -32.55 22.30
CA ASP A 38 -7.59 -31.94 23.37
C ASP A 38 -9.10 -31.96 23.08
N GLY A 39 -9.55 -32.73 22.08
CA GLY A 39 -10.97 -33.05 21.86
C GLY A 39 -11.83 -31.92 21.30
N ARG A 40 -11.22 -30.87 20.72
CA ARG A 40 -11.90 -29.68 20.16
C ARG A 40 -11.97 -29.66 18.62
N GLY A 41 -11.52 -30.72 17.95
CA GLY A 41 -11.55 -30.87 16.50
C GLY A 41 -12.93 -31.18 15.91
N ALA A 42 -12.99 -31.32 14.59
CA ALA A 42 -14.17 -31.82 13.90
C ALA A 42 -14.43 -33.30 14.21
N ARG A 43 -15.70 -33.72 14.25
CA ARG A 43 -16.07 -35.14 14.27
C ARG A 43 -15.89 -35.70 12.86
N LEU A 44 -14.81 -36.45 12.65
CA LEU A 44 -14.48 -37.02 11.35
C LEU A 44 -15.24 -38.33 11.10
N VAL A 45 -15.97 -38.39 9.98
CA VAL A 45 -16.60 -39.61 9.47
C VAL A 45 -15.93 -39.95 8.15
N VAL A 46 -15.37 -41.16 8.04
CA VAL A 46 -14.69 -41.63 6.83
C VAL A 46 -15.51 -42.73 6.17
N VAL A 47 -15.75 -42.61 4.87
CA VAL A 47 -16.46 -43.61 4.05
C VAL A 47 -15.57 -44.02 2.89
N ALA A 48 -15.15 -45.28 2.88
CA ALA A 48 -14.45 -45.91 1.76
C ALA A 48 -14.41 -47.42 1.95
N PRO A 49 -14.36 -48.24 0.89
CA PRO A 49 -14.15 -49.68 1.00
C PRO A 49 -12.89 -50.04 1.80
N ASP A 50 -11.77 -49.39 1.45
CA ASP A 50 -10.46 -49.54 2.08
C ASP A 50 -10.02 -48.21 2.69
N VAL A 51 -9.51 -48.22 3.92
CA VAL A 51 -9.16 -47.01 4.67
C VAL A 51 -7.75 -47.15 5.25
N HIS A 52 -6.89 -46.17 4.96
CA HIS A 52 -5.53 -46.09 5.50
C HIS A 52 -5.53 -46.14 7.05
N PRO A 53 -4.64 -46.89 7.70
CA PRO A 53 -4.62 -47.04 9.16
C PRO A 53 -4.57 -45.71 9.92
N ASP A 54 -3.68 -44.80 9.53
CA ASP A 54 -3.58 -43.47 10.15
C ASP A 54 -4.84 -42.62 9.98
N LEU A 55 -5.60 -42.81 8.88
CA LEU A 55 -6.85 -42.10 8.65
C LEU A 55 -7.94 -42.66 9.56
N ALA A 56 -8.00 -43.99 9.70
CA ALA A 56 -8.92 -44.64 10.64
C ALA A 56 -8.65 -44.22 12.09
N ALA A 57 -7.38 -44.00 12.48
CA ALA A 57 -7.01 -43.54 13.82
C ALA A 57 -7.46 -42.09 14.11
N LEU A 58 -7.60 -41.25 13.10
CA LEU A 58 -8.10 -39.88 13.22
C LEU A 58 -9.64 -39.79 13.18
N ALA A 59 -10.30 -40.80 12.64
CA ALA A 59 -11.74 -40.81 12.42
C ALA A 59 -12.51 -41.13 13.71
N ALA A 60 -13.57 -40.38 13.97
CA ALA A 60 -14.55 -40.72 15.01
C ALA A 60 -15.42 -41.90 14.57
N GLU A 61 -15.62 -42.07 13.26
CA GLU A 61 -16.40 -43.16 12.68
C GLU A 61 -15.82 -43.57 11.32
N VAL A 62 -15.69 -44.87 11.07
CA VAL A 62 -15.21 -45.43 9.80
C VAL A 62 -16.24 -46.39 9.22
N ARG A 63 -16.74 -46.08 8.03
CA ARG A 63 -17.70 -46.90 7.27
C ARG A 63 -16.98 -47.58 6.12
N ARG A 64 -16.65 -48.86 6.29
CA ARG A 64 -15.93 -49.68 5.29
C ARG A 64 -16.87 -50.17 4.19
N ARG A 65 -17.34 -49.24 3.35
CA ARG A 65 -18.23 -49.50 2.21
C ARG A 65 -18.16 -48.33 1.21
N PRO A 66 -18.68 -48.51 -0.02
CA PRO A 66 -18.88 -47.40 -0.95
C PRO A 66 -19.78 -46.31 -0.38
N PHE A 67 -19.62 -45.09 -0.89
CA PHE A 67 -20.44 -43.94 -0.53
C PHE A 67 -21.93 -44.14 -0.88
N ALA A 68 -22.81 -43.63 -0.02
CA ALA A 68 -24.24 -43.58 -0.23
C ALA A 68 -24.81 -42.20 0.11
N ALA A 69 -25.89 -41.78 -0.54
CA ALA A 69 -26.44 -40.43 -0.40
C ALA A 69 -26.84 -40.05 1.04
N HIS A 70 -27.19 -41.02 1.90
CA HIS A 70 -27.51 -40.78 3.32
C HIS A 70 -26.27 -40.50 4.18
N ASP A 71 -25.05 -40.72 3.66
CA ASP A 71 -23.83 -40.34 4.37
C ASP A 71 -23.66 -38.83 4.52
N LEU A 72 -24.40 -38.04 3.72
CA LEU A 72 -24.42 -36.58 3.78
C LEU A 72 -25.33 -36.04 4.90
N ASP A 73 -26.10 -36.91 5.57
CA ASP A 73 -27.06 -36.49 6.59
C ASP A 73 -26.33 -36.02 7.85
N GLY A 74 -26.65 -34.79 8.31
CA GLY A 74 -26.02 -34.19 9.49
C GLY A 74 -24.55 -33.79 9.32
N VAL A 75 -24.07 -33.71 8.06
CA VAL A 75 -22.71 -33.29 7.71
C VAL A 75 -22.67 -31.78 7.46
N THR A 76 -21.58 -31.13 7.87
CA THR A 76 -21.34 -29.69 7.65
C THR A 76 -20.37 -29.43 6.50
N LEU A 77 -19.40 -30.32 6.31
CA LEU A 77 -18.32 -30.19 5.32
C LEU A 77 -17.96 -31.56 4.73
N VAL A 78 -17.72 -31.60 3.42
CA VAL A 78 -17.42 -32.84 2.68
C VAL A 78 -16.08 -32.70 1.94
N PHE A 79 -15.24 -33.71 2.07
CA PHE A 79 -14.08 -33.92 1.20
C PHE A 79 -14.32 -35.17 0.34
N ALA A 80 -14.44 -35.00 -0.97
CA ALA A 80 -14.47 -36.11 -1.92
C ALA A 80 -13.03 -36.39 -2.37
N ALA A 81 -12.31 -37.19 -1.60
CA ALA A 81 -10.88 -37.50 -1.77
C ALA A 81 -10.64 -38.93 -2.28
N GLY A 82 -11.60 -39.48 -3.02
CA GLY A 82 -11.47 -40.75 -3.73
C GLY A 82 -10.71 -40.61 -5.05
N GLU A 83 -10.14 -41.72 -5.53
CA GLU A 83 -9.46 -41.79 -6.83
C GLU A 83 -10.45 -41.89 -7.99
N ASP A 84 -11.62 -42.48 -7.76
CA ASP A 84 -12.72 -42.62 -8.73
C ASP A 84 -13.32 -41.24 -9.08
N GLU A 85 -13.28 -40.88 -10.36
CA GLU A 85 -13.78 -39.59 -10.84
C GLU A 85 -15.31 -39.50 -10.78
N ASP A 86 -16.00 -40.62 -11.07
CA ASP A 86 -17.45 -40.69 -11.12
C ASP A 86 -18.01 -40.65 -9.70
N GLU A 87 -17.38 -41.34 -8.74
CA GLU A 87 -17.73 -41.25 -7.32
C GLU A 87 -17.54 -39.81 -6.81
N ALA A 88 -16.42 -39.17 -7.15
CA ALA A 88 -16.15 -37.79 -6.73
C ALA A 88 -17.17 -36.78 -7.30
N ALA A 89 -17.58 -36.94 -8.57
CA ALA A 89 -18.62 -36.13 -9.19
C ALA A 89 -19.98 -36.36 -8.52
N LEU A 90 -20.35 -37.62 -8.27
CA LEU A 90 -21.60 -37.99 -7.59
C LEU A 90 -21.68 -37.38 -6.18
N VAL A 91 -20.60 -37.48 -5.39
CA VAL A 91 -20.51 -36.87 -4.06
C VAL A 91 -20.67 -35.35 -4.14
N ALA A 92 -20.01 -34.71 -5.10
CA ALA A 92 -20.08 -33.26 -5.29
C ALA A 92 -21.49 -32.79 -5.64
N ASP A 93 -22.16 -33.45 -6.59
CA ASP A 93 -23.51 -33.08 -7.02
C ASP A 93 -24.54 -33.29 -5.90
N LEU A 94 -24.45 -34.40 -5.17
CA LEU A 94 -25.35 -34.68 -4.04
C LEU A 94 -25.12 -33.73 -2.85
N ALA A 95 -23.88 -33.31 -2.60
CA ALA A 95 -23.56 -32.32 -1.59
C ALA A 95 -24.09 -30.93 -1.98
N ARG A 96 -23.88 -30.52 -3.25
CA ARG A 96 -24.39 -29.25 -3.80
C ARG A 96 -25.90 -29.17 -3.76
N ALA A 97 -26.60 -30.25 -4.11
CA ALA A 97 -28.06 -30.32 -4.05
C ALA A 97 -28.61 -30.10 -2.62
N ARG A 98 -27.80 -30.35 -1.59
CA ARG A 98 -28.14 -30.13 -0.17
C ARG A 98 -27.60 -28.82 0.40
N GLY A 99 -26.93 -27.99 -0.41
CA GLY A 99 -26.26 -26.76 0.04
C GLY A 99 -25.04 -27.01 0.93
N LEU A 100 -24.45 -28.21 0.89
CA LEU A 100 -23.27 -28.55 1.69
C LEU A 100 -21.99 -28.04 1.05
N LEU A 101 -21.02 -27.66 1.89
CA LEU A 101 -19.68 -27.30 1.44
C LEU A 101 -18.91 -28.57 1.08
N VAL A 102 -18.58 -28.72 -0.20
CA VAL A 102 -17.79 -29.82 -0.76
C VAL A 102 -16.50 -29.33 -1.40
N ASN A 103 -15.39 -30.02 -1.11
CA ASN A 103 -14.12 -29.89 -1.80
C ASN A 103 -13.73 -31.23 -2.44
N VAL A 104 -13.45 -31.17 -3.74
CA VAL A 104 -12.88 -32.26 -4.53
C VAL A 104 -11.43 -31.87 -4.84
N PRO A 105 -10.42 -32.52 -4.26
CA PRO A 105 -9.04 -32.14 -4.47
C PRO A 105 -8.66 -32.18 -5.95
N ASP A 106 -7.85 -31.22 -6.37
CA ASP A 106 -7.39 -31.03 -7.77
C ASP A 106 -8.50 -30.84 -8.83
N ARG A 107 -9.78 -30.77 -8.41
CA ARG A 107 -10.96 -30.58 -9.28
C ARG A 107 -11.79 -29.36 -8.81
N PRO A 108 -11.30 -28.13 -9.01
CA PRO A 108 -11.98 -26.91 -8.55
C PRO A 108 -13.38 -26.73 -9.15
N ALA A 109 -13.63 -27.22 -10.37
CA ALA A 109 -14.94 -27.14 -11.03
C ALA A 109 -16.04 -27.95 -10.31
N LEU A 110 -15.65 -29.00 -9.57
CA LEU A 110 -16.56 -29.82 -8.75
C LEU A 110 -16.66 -29.32 -7.30
N SER A 111 -15.79 -28.40 -6.91
CA SER A 111 -15.76 -27.87 -5.54
C SER A 111 -16.72 -26.69 -5.38
N THR A 112 -17.15 -26.46 -4.15
CA THR A 112 -17.87 -25.24 -3.71
C THR A 112 -16.95 -24.31 -2.92
N PHE A 113 -15.81 -24.84 -2.44
CA PHE A 113 -14.76 -24.06 -1.80
C PHE A 113 -13.36 -24.59 -2.18
N ILE A 114 -12.37 -23.71 -2.08
CA ILE A 114 -10.96 -24.02 -2.34
C ILE A 114 -10.24 -24.15 -1.01
N MET A 115 -9.39 -25.17 -0.87
CA MET A 115 -8.50 -25.27 0.28
C MET A 115 -7.27 -24.37 0.07
N PRO A 116 -7.05 -23.34 0.89
CA PRO A 116 -5.89 -22.47 0.78
C PRO A 116 -4.61 -23.17 1.29
N ALA A 117 -3.47 -22.58 0.98
CA ALA A 117 -2.27 -22.82 1.76
C ALA A 117 -2.44 -22.15 3.14
N ILE A 118 -2.25 -22.92 4.23
CA ILE A 118 -2.50 -22.48 5.60
C ILE A 118 -1.17 -22.35 6.34
N VAL A 119 -0.99 -21.22 7.04
CA VAL A 119 0.01 -21.04 8.09
C VAL A 119 -0.71 -21.05 9.42
N ASP A 120 -0.32 -21.97 10.30
CA ASP A 120 -0.91 -22.13 11.63
C ASP A 120 0.12 -21.83 12.73
N ARG A 121 -0.26 -20.93 13.63
CA ARG A 121 0.47 -20.53 14.84
C ARG A 121 -0.48 -20.50 16.05
N GLY A 122 -1.41 -21.46 16.14
CA GLY A 122 -2.42 -21.53 17.20
C GLY A 122 -3.58 -20.59 16.92
N PRO A 123 -3.87 -19.57 17.76
CA PRO A 123 -4.97 -18.63 17.49
C PRO A 123 -4.72 -17.73 16.27
N ILE A 124 -3.50 -17.70 15.73
CA ILE A 124 -3.16 -16.95 14.52
C ILE A 124 -3.09 -17.91 13.34
N THR A 125 -4.05 -17.76 12.42
CA THR A 125 -4.12 -18.56 11.20
C THR A 125 -4.11 -17.63 9.99
N VAL A 126 -3.29 -17.95 8.98
CA VAL A 126 -3.24 -17.23 7.71
C VAL A 126 -3.59 -18.18 6.57
N ALA A 127 -4.59 -17.81 5.77
CA ALA A 127 -4.99 -18.54 4.57
C ALA A 127 -4.55 -17.80 3.31
N ILE A 128 -3.88 -18.50 2.41
CA ILE A 128 -3.32 -17.95 1.17
C ILE A 128 -3.87 -18.76 -0.01
N SER A 129 -4.53 -18.09 -0.95
CA SER A 129 -5.06 -18.71 -2.15
C SER A 129 -4.76 -17.85 -3.38
N THR A 130 -4.45 -18.53 -4.49
CA THR A 130 -4.36 -17.91 -5.82
C THR A 130 -5.59 -18.24 -6.67
N GLY A 131 -6.70 -18.67 -6.07
CA GLY A 131 -7.89 -19.12 -6.81
C GLY A 131 -7.64 -20.33 -7.73
N GLY A 132 -6.61 -21.13 -7.45
CA GLY A 132 -6.19 -22.26 -8.28
C GLY A 132 -5.19 -21.90 -9.40
N THR A 133 -4.91 -20.63 -9.69
CA THR A 133 -4.09 -20.21 -10.84
C THR A 133 -2.59 -20.53 -10.70
N SER A 134 -2.02 -20.51 -9.49
CA SER A 134 -0.60 -20.82 -9.27
C SER A 134 -0.32 -21.40 -7.88
N PRO A 135 -0.40 -22.74 -7.72
CA PRO A 135 -0.05 -23.42 -6.46
C PRO A 135 1.38 -23.13 -5.98
N VAL A 136 2.32 -22.94 -6.92
CA VAL A 136 3.73 -22.63 -6.62
C VAL A 136 3.86 -21.25 -5.97
N LEU A 137 3.15 -20.24 -6.47
CA LEU A 137 3.14 -18.90 -5.89
C LEU A 137 2.52 -18.93 -4.48
N ALA A 138 1.40 -19.63 -4.28
CA ALA A 138 0.79 -19.81 -2.97
C ALA A 138 1.77 -20.41 -1.96
N ARG A 139 2.54 -21.43 -2.36
CA ARG A 139 3.56 -22.06 -1.53
C ARG A 139 4.73 -21.11 -1.19
N ARG A 140 5.20 -20.32 -2.15
CA ARG A 140 6.27 -19.33 -1.89
C ARG A 140 5.80 -18.22 -0.95
N LEU A 141 4.58 -17.71 -1.13
CA LEU A 141 3.98 -16.73 -0.23
C LEU A 141 3.82 -17.30 1.18
N ARG A 142 3.35 -18.55 1.31
CA ARG A 142 3.27 -19.27 2.58
C ARG A 142 4.61 -19.28 3.30
N ALA A 143 5.69 -19.69 2.63
CA ALA A 143 7.02 -19.73 3.23
C ALA A 143 7.50 -18.35 3.70
N ARG A 144 7.24 -17.28 2.93
CA ARG A 144 7.59 -15.90 3.32
C ARG A 144 6.81 -15.44 4.55
N ILE A 145 5.51 -15.76 4.62
CA ILE A 145 4.69 -15.40 5.78
C ILE A 145 5.13 -16.22 7.00
N GLU A 146 5.38 -17.52 6.85
CA GLU A 146 5.90 -18.36 7.93
C GLU A 146 7.21 -17.83 8.52
N ALA A 147 8.09 -17.29 7.68
CA ALA A 147 9.35 -16.68 8.11
C ALA A 147 9.16 -15.30 8.76
N ALA A 148 8.15 -14.53 8.34
CA ALA A 148 7.86 -13.20 8.88
C ALA A 148 7.12 -13.25 10.23
N LEU A 149 6.40 -14.33 10.53
CA LEU A 149 5.70 -14.50 11.79
C LEU A 149 6.68 -14.93 12.88
N GLU A 150 6.91 -14.02 13.85
CA GLU A 150 7.80 -14.25 14.98
C GLU A 150 7.40 -15.51 15.78
N PRO A 151 8.38 -16.30 16.26
CA PRO A 151 8.13 -17.39 17.19
C PRO A 151 7.43 -16.88 18.45
N GLY A 152 6.35 -17.53 18.88
CA GLY A 152 5.66 -17.19 20.12
C GLY A 152 4.47 -16.23 19.97
N LEU A 153 4.18 -15.70 18.78
CA LEU A 153 2.99 -14.87 18.53
C LEU A 153 1.68 -15.55 18.96
N GLY A 154 1.56 -16.87 18.80
CA GLY A 154 0.41 -17.64 19.27
C GLY A 154 0.23 -17.58 20.79
N ARG A 155 1.34 -17.66 21.56
CA ARG A 155 1.30 -17.53 23.03
C ARG A 155 0.96 -16.10 23.44
N LEU A 156 1.52 -15.11 22.75
CA LEU A 156 1.22 -13.70 22.99
C LEU A 156 -0.28 -13.43 22.76
N ALA A 157 -0.86 -13.94 21.68
CA ALA A 157 -2.30 -13.80 21.41
C ALA A 157 -3.16 -14.39 22.54
N THR A 158 -2.85 -15.59 23.03
CA THR A 158 -3.54 -16.20 24.17
C THR A 158 -3.37 -15.39 25.46
N PHE A 159 -2.16 -14.89 25.71
CA PHE A 159 -1.88 -14.01 26.86
C PHE A 159 -2.74 -12.74 26.82
N LEU A 160 -2.82 -12.08 25.66
CA LEU A 160 -3.61 -10.85 25.49
C LEU A 160 -5.12 -11.11 25.59
N ASP A 161 -5.62 -12.25 25.11
CA ASP A 161 -7.05 -12.62 25.20
C ASP A 161 -7.53 -12.69 26.66
N GLY A 162 -6.67 -13.16 27.57
CA GLY A 162 -6.96 -13.19 29.02
C GLY A 162 -7.27 -11.82 29.64
N PHE A 163 -6.83 -10.72 29.01
CA PHE A 163 -7.09 -9.35 29.47
C PHE A 163 -8.25 -8.66 28.75
N ARG A 164 -8.86 -9.30 27.73
CA ARG A 164 -9.88 -8.68 26.88
C ARG A 164 -11.09 -8.18 27.65
N ALA A 165 -11.57 -8.95 28.62
CA ALA A 165 -12.71 -8.57 29.46
C ALA A 165 -12.36 -7.37 30.36
N ALA A 166 -11.17 -7.38 30.98
CA ALA A 166 -10.71 -6.30 31.85
C ALA A 166 -10.50 -4.99 31.07
N VAL A 167 -9.86 -5.05 29.90
CA VAL A 167 -9.71 -3.90 29.01
C VAL A 167 -11.07 -3.34 28.59
N ARG A 168 -12.05 -4.19 28.28
CA ARG A 168 -13.41 -3.75 27.94
C ARG A 168 -14.14 -3.09 29.11
N ALA A 169 -13.89 -3.53 30.34
CA ALA A 169 -14.47 -2.93 31.54
C ALA A 169 -13.86 -1.55 31.86
N VAL A 170 -12.55 -1.39 31.66
CA VAL A 170 -11.81 -0.16 31.97
C VAL A 170 -11.91 0.87 30.84
N LYS A 171 -11.92 0.43 29.58
CA LYS A 171 -11.90 1.29 28.38
C LYS A 171 -13.26 1.28 27.69
N SER A 172 -14.02 2.36 27.86
CA SER A 172 -15.41 2.49 27.43
C SER A 172 -15.56 2.57 25.89
N ASP A 173 -14.69 3.30 25.20
CA ASP A 173 -14.74 3.47 23.75
C ASP A 173 -13.91 2.44 22.96
N GLU A 174 -14.36 2.11 21.75
CA GLU A 174 -13.67 1.17 20.85
C GLU A 174 -12.30 1.67 20.40
N THR A 175 -12.17 2.97 20.15
CA THR A 175 -10.90 3.60 19.76
C THR A 175 -9.90 3.49 20.89
N ALA A 176 -10.32 3.76 22.13
CA ALA A 176 -9.47 3.63 23.32
C ALA A 176 -8.98 2.18 23.50
N ARG A 177 -9.86 1.19 23.31
CA ARG A 177 -9.49 -0.24 23.35
C ARG A 177 -8.47 -0.59 22.27
N ARG A 178 -8.69 -0.17 21.02
CA ARG A 178 -7.76 -0.43 19.92
C ARG A 178 -6.38 0.16 20.22
N ARG A 179 -6.31 1.43 20.64
CA ARG A 179 -5.05 2.11 20.96
C ARG A 179 -4.29 1.43 22.09
N PHE A 180 -5.01 0.97 23.10
CA PHE A 180 -4.40 0.19 24.17
C PHE A 180 -3.73 -1.06 23.60
N TRP A 181 -4.44 -1.84 22.76
CA TRP A 181 -3.87 -3.05 22.18
C TRP A 181 -2.70 -2.78 21.25
N GLU A 182 -2.79 -1.81 20.36
CA GLU A 182 -1.67 -1.40 19.49
C GLU A 182 -0.45 -1.02 20.32
N ARG A 183 -0.62 -0.21 21.37
CA ARG A 183 0.49 0.19 22.26
C ARG A 183 1.11 -1.00 23.00
N VAL A 184 0.29 -1.97 23.40
CA VAL A 184 0.77 -3.19 24.08
C VAL A 184 1.53 -4.08 23.11
N ILE A 185 0.99 -4.28 21.90
CA ILE A 185 1.52 -5.17 20.86
C ILE A 185 2.80 -4.61 20.24
N ASP A 186 2.83 -3.31 19.93
CA ASP A 186 3.99 -2.66 19.30
C ASP A 186 5.01 -2.15 20.34
N GLY A 187 4.73 -2.37 21.63
CA GLY A 187 5.46 -1.78 22.74
C GLY A 187 6.31 -2.76 23.55
N PRO A 188 6.88 -2.29 24.68
CA PRO A 188 7.78 -3.07 25.51
C PRO A 188 7.12 -4.29 26.16
N ILE A 189 5.80 -4.29 26.33
CA ILE A 189 5.06 -5.41 26.95
C ILE A 189 5.16 -6.66 26.05
N ALA A 190 4.82 -6.54 24.78
CA ALA A 190 4.96 -7.64 23.83
C ALA A 190 6.42 -8.07 23.65
N GLN A 191 7.36 -7.12 23.58
CA GLN A 191 8.79 -7.42 23.47
C GLN A 191 9.30 -8.25 24.66
N ARG A 192 8.94 -7.88 25.89
CA ARG A 192 9.30 -8.65 27.10
C ARG A 192 8.67 -10.04 27.10
N PHE A 193 7.39 -10.14 26.74
CA PHE A 193 6.70 -11.42 26.66
C PHE A 193 7.36 -12.36 25.65
N LEU A 194 7.65 -11.86 24.44
CA LEU A 194 8.31 -12.64 23.39
C LEU A 194 9.75 -13.01 23.74
N ALA A 195 10.44 -12.20 24.56
CA ALA A 195 11.74 -12.51 25.13
C ALA A 195 11.69 -13.54 26.28
N GLY A 196 10.51 -13.98 26.71
CA GLY A 196 10.29 -14.97 27.77
C GLY A 196 10.05 -14.41 29.17
N ASP A 197 10.04 -13.07 29.34
CA ASP A 197 9.70 -12.40 30.60
C ASP A 197 8.17 -12.21 30.72
N GLU A 198 7.44 -13.33 30.85
CA GLU A 198 5.98 -13.32 30.91
C GLU A 198 5.45 -12.61 32.18
N ALA A 199 6.14 -12.80 33.32
CA ALA A 199 5.77 -12.19 34.59
C ALA A 199 5.92 -10.66 34.54
N GLY A 200 7.04 -10.16 34.02
CA GLY A 200 7.27 -8.74 33.85
C GLY A 200 6.32 -8.09 32.83
N ALA A 201 5.98 -8.81 31.75
CA ALA A 201 4.97 -8.36 30.80
C ALA A 201 3.58 -8.26 31.44
N HIS A 202 3.18 -9.26 32.25
CA HIS A 202 1.91 -9.26 32.99
C HIS A 202 1.83 -8.06 33.95
N GLU A 203 2.83 -7.88 34.82
CA GLU A 203 2.88 -6.78 35.78
C GLU A 203 2.76 -5.42 35.09
N GLN A 204 3.51 -5.23 34.00
CA GLN A 204 3.49 -3.99 33.24
C GLN A 204 2.16 -3.75 32.53
N LEU A 205 1.52 -4.80 31.99
CA LEU A 205 0.20 -4.68 31.38
C LEU A 205 -0.85 -4.27 32.40
N VAL A 206 -0.87 -4.90 33.58
CA VAL A 206 -1.78 -4.52 34.68
C VAL A 206 -1.54 -3.07 35.10
N LYS A 207 -0.28 -2.64 35.21
CA LYS A 207 0.07 -1.26 35.52
C LYS A 207 -0.44 -0.26 34.47
N VAL A 208 -0.27 -0.56 33.18
CA VAL A 208 -0.75 0.30 32.08
C VAL A 208 -2.26 0.30 31.97
N LEU A 209 -2.91 -0.84 32.27
CA LEU A 209 -4.37 -0.95 32.31
C LEU A 209 -4.98 -0.07 33.41
N ASN A 210 -4.37 -0.06 34.59
CA ASN A 210 -4.82 0.70 35.76
C ASN A 210 -4.35 2.16 35.76
N ALA A 211 -3.39 2.53 34.92
CA ALA A 211 -3.01 3.92 34.78
C ALA A 211 -4.21 4.75 34.30
N ALA A 212 -4.40 5.91 34.92
CA ALA A 212 -5.36 6.90 34.42
C ALA A 212 -5.08 7.12 32.93
N GLU A 213 -6.12 7.20 32.12
CA GLU A 213 -5.94 7.53 30.71
C GLU A 213 -5.16 8.84 30.65
N SER A 214 -3.91 8.76 30.21
CA SER A 214 -3.33 9.91 29.55
C SER A 214 -4.28 10.20 28.41
N ALA A 215 -4.96 11.34 28.48
CA ALA A 215 -5.64 11.93 27.34
C ALA A 215 -4.56 12.27 26.31
N GLU A 216 -3.99 11.24 25.68
CA GLU A 216 -3.30 11.37 24.42
C GLU A 216 -4.40 11.79 23.45
N GLY A 217 -4.54 13.10 23.31
CA GLY A 217 -5.42 13.72 22.35
C GLY A 217 -5.13 13.18 20.95
N GLY A 218 -6.04 13.44 20.02
CA GLY A 218 -5.79 13.08 18.64
C GLY A 218 -4.56 13.80 18.11
N SER A 219 -4.04 13.25 17.03
CA SER A 219 -2.86 13.77 16.35
C SER A 219 -3.15 13.91 14.87
N VAL A 220 -2.38 14.77 14.20
CA VAL A 220 -2.43 14.91 12.76
C VAL A 220 -1.06 14.58 12.19
N ALA A 221 -1.01 13.65 11.24
CA ALA A 221 0.15 13.43 10.41
C ALA A 221 -0.06 14.10 9.04
N LEU A 222 0.82 15.04 8.68
CA LEU A 222 0.89 15.59 7.32
C LEU A 222 1.80 14.70 6.49
N VAL A 223 1.24 13.95 5.55
CA VAL A 223 1.94 12.85 4.87
C VAL A 223 2.04 13.12 3.37
N GLY A 224 3.26 13.05 2.85
CA GLY A 224 3.52 13.06 1.41
C GLY A 224 3.23 11.71 0.77
N ALA A 225 2.32 11.69 -0.20
CA ALA A 225 1.92 10.51 -0.95
C ALA A 225 2.89 10.16 -2.09
N GLY A 226 3.80 11.07 -2.42
CA GLY A 226 4.59 10.94 -3.64
C GLY A 226 3.86 11.41 -4.90
N PRO A 227 4.50 11.34 -6.08
CA PRO A 227 3.97 11.87 -7.34
C PRO A 227 2.82 11.06 -7.95
N GLY A 228 2.65 9.79 -7.57
CA GLY A 228 1.55 8.97 -8.03
C GLY A 228 1.79 7.47 -7.85
N ASP A 229 2.97 6.97 -8.20
CA ASP A 229 3.31 5.56 -8.03
C ASP A 229 3.27 5.16 -6.53
N PRO A 230 2.45 4.18 -6.13
CA PRO A 230 2.39 3.73 -4.75
C PRO A 230 3.72 3.17 -4.22
N ASP A 231 4.61 2.67 -5.07
CA ASP A 231 5.93 2.17 -4.66
C ASP A 231 6.87 3.31 -4.21
N LEU A 232 6.51 4.57 -4.49
CA LEU A 232 7.23 5.76 -4.01
C LEU A 232 6.70 6.27 -2.66
N LEU A 233 5.73 5.59 -2.03
CA LEU A 233 5.38 5.84 -0.65
C LEU A 233 6.56 5.49 0.26
N THR A 234 6.84 6.35 1.23
CA THR A 234 7.82 6.02 2.25
C THR A 234 7.26 4.94 3.17
N LEU A 235 8.14 4.11 3.74
CA LEU A 235 7.73 3.13 4.76
C LEU A 235 7.06 3.80 5.97
N ARG A 236 7.44 5.04 6.29
CA ARG A 236 6.79 5.82 7.34
C ARG A 236 5.37 6.22 6.95
N ALA A 237 5.14 6.68 5.72
CA ALA A 237 3.80 7.01 5.21
C ALA A 237 2.88 5.78 5.26
N LEU A 238 3.35 4.61 4.82
CA LEU A 238 2.60 3.36 4.88
C LEU A 238 2.18 3.01 6.32
N ARG A 239 3.12 3.04 7.27
CA ARG A 239 2.84 2.75 8.69
C ARG A 239 1.81 3.71 9.28
N VAL A 240 1.91 4.99 8.94
CA VAL A 240 0.97 6.02 9.43
C VAL A 240 -0.42 5.82 8.82
N LEU A 241 -0.53 5.50 7.52
CA LEU A 241 -1.80 5.20 6.85
C LEU A 241 -2.50 3.95 7.41
N GLN A 242 -1.74 2.93 7.80
CA GLN A 242 -2.27 1.70 8.40
C GLN A 242 -2.82 1.90 9.82
N ASN A 243 -2.40 2.96 10.50
CA ASN A 243 -2.80 3.28 11.89
C ASN A 243 -3.76 4.46 11.98
N ALA A 244 -4.18 5.03 10.85
CA ALA A 244 -5.04 6.20 10.77
C ALA A 244 -6.49 5.86 11.13
N ASP A 245 -7.14 6.75 11.89
CA ASP A 245 -8.58 6.69 12.14
C ASP A 245 -9.37 7.42 11.05
N VAL A 246 -8.81 8.54 10.57
CA VAL A 246 -9.38 9.38 9.52
C VAL A 246 -8.28 9.74 8.52
N VAL A 247 -8.53 9.56 7.23
CA VAL A 247 -7.62 9.98 6.15
C VAL A 247 -8.29 11.06 5.32
N VAL A 248 -7.73 12.27 5.39
CA VAL A 248 -8.15 13.45 4.62
C VAL A 248 -7.22 13.59 3.41
N HIS A 249 -7.73 13.40 2.20
CA HIS A 249 -6.93 13.39 0.98
C HIS A 249 -7.51 14.31 -0.11
N ASP A 250 -6.64 14.78 -1.01
CA ASP A 250 -7.03 15.61 -2.15
C ASP A 250 -7.02 14.83 -3.47
N LYS A 251 -7.25 15.55 -4.57
CA LYS A 251 -7.33 15.01 -5.94
C LYS A 251 -6.00 14.47 -6.46
N LEU A 252 -4.86 14.94 -5.95
CA LEU A 252 -3.54 14.58 -6.49
C LEU A 252 -3.06 13.23 -5.97
N VAL A 253 -3.71 12.68 -4.94
CA VAL A 253 -3.43 11.33 -4.43
C VAL A 253 -4.00 10.29 -5.41
N ASP A 254 -3.18 9.33 -5.83
CA ASP A 254 -3.59 8.20 -6.66
C ASP A 254 -4.47 7.24 -5.85
N ASP A 255 -5.56 6.72 -6.42
CA ASP A 255 -6.50 5.85 -5.71
C ASP A 255 -5.83 4.55 -5.22
N ARG A 256 -4.79 4.06 -5.92
CA ARG A 256 -4.03 2.86 -5.51
C ARG A 256 -3.27 3.08 -4.20
N ILE A 257 -2.97 4.32 -3.83
CA ILE A 257 -2.38 4.65 -2.52
C ILE A 257 -3.43 4.47 -1.41
N LEU A 258 -4.70 4.74 -1.71
CA LEU A 258 -5.80 4.60 -0.76
C LEU A 258 -6.11 3.13 -0.44
N ASP A 259 -5.65 2.17 -1.25
CA ASP A 259 -5.77 0.74 -0.95
C ASP A 259 -4.92 0.30 0.25
N TYR A 260 -3.89 1.08 0.60
CA TYR A 260 -3.07 0.86 1.79
C TYR A 260 -3.66 1.45 3.07
N VAL A 261 -4.70 2.28 2.95
CA VAL A 261 -5.42 2.83 4.11
C VAL A 261 -6.17 1.71 4.82
N ARG A 262 -6.06 1.69 6.15
CA ARG A 262 -6.79 0.77 7.04
C ARG A 262 -8.27 0.67 6.61
N ARG A 263 -8.81 -0.55 6.52
CA ARG A 263 -10.13 -0.79 5.89
C ARG A 263 -11.31 -0.10 6.60
N ASP A 264 -11.21 0.05 7.92
CA ASP A 264 -12.19 0.71 8.80
C ASP A 264 -11.89 2.20 9.03
N ALA A 265 -10.80 2.74 8.46
CA ALA A 265 -10.53 4.17 8.55
C ALA A 265 -11.50 4.97 7.69
N ARG A 266 -12.00 6.09 8.22
CA ARG A 266 -12.87 7.00 7.47
C ARG A 266 -12.05 7.80 6.46
N ARG A 267 -12.44 7.75 5.19
CA ARG A 267 -11.79 8.50 4.09
C ARG A 267 -12.60 9.75 3.79
N VAL A 268 -11.95 10.91 3.81
CA VAL A 268 -12.58 12.22 3.56
C VAL A 268 -11.86 12.89 2.38
N TYR A 269 -12.58 13.04 1.27
CA TYR A 269 -12.08 13.71 0.09
C TYR A 269 -12.29 15.24 0.19
N VAL A 270 -11.23 16.02 0.01
CA VAL A 270 -11.25 17.50 0.09
C VAL A 270 -10.79 18.17 -1.21
N GLY A 271 -10.70 17.43 -2.32
CA GLY A 271 -10.27 17.96 -3.61
C GLY A 271 -11.35 18.75 -4.36
N LYS A 272 -10.93 19.58 -5.32
CA LYS A 272 -11.83 20.30 -6.24
C LYS A 272 -12.38 19.33 -7.30
N SER A 273 -13.64 18.90 -7.16
CA SER A 273 -14.38 18.21 -8.23
C SER A 273 -15.24 19.20 -9.00
N LYS A 274 -15.41 19.01 -10.31
CA LYS A 274 -16.16 19.92 -11.22
C LYS A 274 -17.65 20.07 -10.87
N SER A 275 -18.17 19.36 -9.86
CA SER A 275 -19.59 19.32 -9.49
C SER A 275 -19.88 19.40 -7.98
N CYS A 276 -18.87 19.59 -7.12
CA CYS A 276 -19.07 19.71 -5.67
C CYS A 276 -18.47 21.02 -5.15
N HIS A 277 -19.16 21.66 -4.19
CA HIS A 277 -18.70 22.84 -3.48
C HIS A 277 -17.23 22.70 -3.08
N THR A 278 -16.39 23.62 -3.56
CA THR A 278 -14.97 23.69 -3.24
C THR A 278 -14.77 23.87 -1.73
N VAL A 279 -14.15 22.88 -1.07
CA VAL A 279 -13.73 23.03 0.33
C VAL A 279 -12.56 24.02 0.35
N SER A 280 -12.73 25.12 1.09
CA SER A 280 -11.71 26.12 1.33
C SER A 280 -10.58 25.57 2.20
N GLN A 281 -9.42 26.24 2.20
CA GLN A 281 -8.31 25.79 3.06
C GLN A 281 -8.69 25.90 4.54
N ASP A 282 -9.45 26.91 4.94
CA ASP A 282 -9.86 27.09 6.32
C ASP A 282 -10.82 26.00 6.78
N GLU A 283 -11.70 25.52 5.89
CA GLU A 283 -12.56 24.36 6.17
C GLU A 283 -11.75 23.07 6.32
N ILE A 284 -10.71 22.86 5.49
CA ILE A 284 -9.78 21.74 5.65
C ILE A 284 -9.07 21.84 7.00
N ASN A 285 -8.55 23.02 7.35
CA ASN A 285 -7.85 23.24 8.61
C ASN A 285 -8.78 22.98 9.81
N ALA A 286 -10.02 23.50 9.77
CA ALA A 286 -11.03 23.28 10.81
C ALA A 286 -11.42 21.80 10.93
N LEU A 287 -11.54 21.09 9.80
CA LEU A 287 -11.74 19.64 9.80
C LEU A 287 -10.61 18.91 10.53
N LEU A 288 -9.34 19.18 10.17
CA LEU A 288 -8.19 18.51 10.79
C LEU A 288 -8.14 18.74 12.31
N VAL A 289 -8.36 19.99 12.75
CA VAL A 289 -8.42 20.36 14.17
C VAL A 289 -9.54 19.62 14.88
N ARG A 290 -10.76 19.66 14.34
CA ARG A 290 -11.94 19.02 14.94
C ARG A 290 -11.74 17.52 15.11
N GLU A 291 -11.24 16.84 14.08
CA GLU A 291 -11.00 15.39 14.13
C GLU A 291 -9.95 15.01 15.16
N ALA A 292 -8.86 15.79 15.25
CA ALA A 292 -7.82 15.56 16.27
C ALA A 292 -8.33 15.88 17.69
N GLN A 293 -9.14 16.92 17.87
CA GLN A 293 -9.74 17.25 19.17
C GLN A 293 -10.80 16.22 19.60
N ALA A 294 -11.47 15.56 18.66
CA ALA A 294 -12.30 14.38 18.90
C ALA A 294 -11.48 13.14 19.29
N GLY A 295 -10.16 13.27 19.35
CA GLY A 295 -9.25 12.22 19.76
C GLY A 295 -8.67 11.43 18.60
N HIS A 296 -9.08 11.61 17.33
CA HIS A 296 -8.68 10.74 16.21
C HIS A 296 -7.20 10.89 15.81
N ARG A 297 -6.58 9.80 15.31
CA ARG A 297 -5.34 9.88 14.54
C ARG A 297 -5.67 10.21 13.09
N VAL A 298 -5.45 11.46 12.72
CA VAL A 298 -5.80 11.99 11.41
C VAL A 298 -4.58 11.97 10.50
N VAL A 299 -4.75 11.51 9.28
CA VAL A 299 -3.73 11.63 8.23
C VAL A 299 -4.21 12.62 7.19
N ARG A 300 -3.50 13.74 7.02
CA ARG A 300 -3.65 14.63 5.87
C ARG A 300 -2.71 14.15 4.79
N LEU A 301 -3.24 13.36 3.85
CA LEU A 301 -2.49 12.79 2.74
C LEU A 301 -2.46 13.78 1.57
N LYS A 302 -1.26 14.14 1.12
CA LYS A 302 -1.03 15.20 0.12
C LYS A 302 -0.19 14.65 -1.02
N GLY A 303 -0.53 15.00 -2.26
CA GLY A 303 0.30 14.64 -3.42
C GLY A 303 1.70 15.22 -3.33
N GLY A 304 2.71 14.45 -3.72
CA GLY A 304 4.11 14.84 -3.65
C GLY A 304 4.62 14.90 -2.21
N ASP A 305 5.18 16.05 -1.85
CA ASP A 305 5.69 16.35 -0.51
C ASP A 305 4.86 17.45 0.18
N PRO A 306 4.55 17.37 1.49
CA PRO A 306 3.72 18.37 2.16
C PRO A 306 4.28 19.80 2.12
N PHE A 307 5.60 19.97 2.09
CA PHE A 307 6.28 21.26 2.19
C PHE A 307 6.77 21.81 0.85
N VAL A 308 6.72 21.04 -0.24
CA VAL A 308 7.00 21.53 -1.59
C VAL A 308 5.70 21.92 -2.29
N PHE A 309 5.36 23.21 -2.23
CA PHE A 309 4.13 23.80 -2.81
C PHE A 309 2.81 23.13 -2.35
N GLY A 310 2.85 22.36 -1.26
CA GLY A 310 1.70 21.62 -0.72
C GLY A 310 0.89 22.39 0.33
N ARG A 311 1.32 23.58 0.77
CA ARG A 311 0.72 24.34 1.90
C ARG A 311 0.76 23.62 3.26
N GLY A 312 1.59 22.58 3.41
CA GLY A 312 1.70 21.85 4.69
C GLY A 312 2.18 22.72 5.85
N GLY A 313 2.96 23.77 5.59
CA GLY A 313 3.37 24.74 6.61
C GLY A 313 2.19 25.54 7.21
N GLU A 314 1.24 25.96 6.37
CA GLU A 314 0.03 26.67 6.81
C GLU A 314 -0.86 25.75 7.65
N GLU A 315 -1.11 24.53 7.16
CA GLU A 315 -1.89 23.51 7.88
C GLU A 315 -1.25 23.19 9.25
N MET A 316 0.07 23.01 9.29
CA MET A 316 0.80 22.74 10.53
C MET A 316 0.72 23.90 11.52
N ALA A 317 0.80 25.16 11.06
CA ALA A 317 0.72 26.32 11.93
C ALA A 317 -0.63 26.41 12.64
N VAL A 318 -1.74 26.19 11.91
CA VAL A 318 -3.09 26.17 12.49
C VAL A 318 -3.25 25.05 13.51
N LEU A 319 -2.76 23.85 13.19
CA LEU A 319 -2.83 22.70 14.10
C LEU A 319 -2.04 22.92 15.40
N ARG A 320 -0.83 23.48 15.29
CA ARG A 320 -0.01 23.82 16.46
C ARG A 320 -0.67 24.90 17.32
N ALA A 321 -1.25 25.93 16.69
CA ALA A 321 -1.99 26.97 17.39
C ALA A 321 -3.21 26.42 18.15
N ALA A 322 -3.82 25.35 17.63
CA ALA A 322 -4.92 24.64 18.27
C ALA A 322 -4.48 23.59 19.34
N GLY A 323 -3.18 23.50 19.64
CA GLY A 323 -2.64 22.55 20.62
C GLY A 323 -2.63 21.10 20.16
N VAL A 324 -2.77 20.84 18.85
CA VAL A 324 -2.79 19.49 18.28
C VAL A 324 -1.37 18.98 18.06
N ALA A 325 -1.10 17.72 18.43
CA ALA A 325 0.16 17.06 18.12
C ALA A 325 0.27 16.82 16.60
N VAL A 326 1.34 17.32 15.98
CA VAL A 326 1.55 17.21 14.53
C VAL A 326 2.83 16.45 14.21
N GLU A 327 2.71 15.43 13.36
CA GLU A 327 3.82 14.75 12.72
C GLU A 327 3.92 15.17 11.24
N LEU A 328 5.14 15.35 10.74
CA LEU A 328 5.40 15.53 9.32
C LEU A 328 6.10 14.29 8.76
N VAL A 329 5.52 13.70 7.72
CA VAL A 329 6.11 12.59 6.98
C VAL A 329 6.40 13.05 5.55
N PRO A 330 7.69 13.17 5.17
CA PRO A 330 8.06 13.64 3.84
C PRO A 330 7.64 12.63 2.76
N GLY A 331 7.45 13.15 1.55
CA GLY A 331 7.17 12.35 0.36
C GLY A 331 8.14 12.65 -0.78
N ILE A 332 8.16 11.79 -1.80
CA ILE A 332 8.91 12.08 -3.02
C ILE A 332 8.20 13.23 -3.74
N THR A 333 8.86 14.37 -3.90
CA THR A 333 8.28 15.50 -4.64
C THR A 333 8.25 15.22 -6.15
N ALA A 334 7.32 15.86 -6.87
CA ALA A 334 7.10 15.60 -8.30
C ALA A 334 8.36 15.85 -9.15
N ALA A 335 9.19 16.84 -8.82
CA ALA A 335 10.44 17.10 -9.53
C ALA A 335 11.36 15.88 -9.55
N VAL A 336 11.60 15.28 -8.38
CA VAL A 336 12.50 14.12 -8.25
C VAL A 336 11.86 12.88 -8.87
N GLY A 337 10.57 12.66 -8.64
CA GLY A 337 9.85 11.51 -9.19
C GLY A 337 9.78 11.53 -10.72
N CYS A 338 9.39 12.66 -11.32
CA CYS A 338 9.36 12.83 -12.77
C CYS A 338 10.75 12.64 -13.38
N ALA A 339 11.78 13.29 -12.82
CA ALA A 339 13.16 13.18 -13.26
C ALA A 339 13.64 11.72 -13.34
N ALA A 340 13.47 10.96 -12.25
CA ALA A 340 13.84 9.56 -12.21
C ALA A 340 13.02 8.71 -13.21
N ALA A 341 11.72 8.97 -13.31
CA ALA A 341 10.84 8.22 -14.19
C ALA A 341 11.07 8.51 -15.68
N THR A 342 11.59 9.68 -16.06
CA THR A 342 11.86 10.07 -17.46
C THR A 342 13.32 9.99 -17.86
N GLY A 343 14.23 9.68 -16.93
CA GLY A 343 15.67 9.66 -17.19
C GLY A 343 16.31 11.06 -17.30
N ILE A 344 15.61 12.12 -16.91
CA ILE A 344 16.14 13.49 -16.91
C ILE A 344 16.75 13.77 -15.54
N PRO A 345 18.08 13.69 -15.33
CA PRO A 345 18.66 14.01 -14.04
C PRO A 345 18.46 15.49 -13.73
N LEU A 346 18.19 15.83 -12.46
CA LEU A 346 17.99 17.23 -12.07
C LEU A 346 19.29 18.04 -12.01
N THR A 347 20.42 17.35 -11.88
CA THR A 347 21.77 17.91 -11.90
C THR A 347 22.67 16.98 -12.69
N HIS A 348 23.61 17.52 -13.45
CA HIS A 348 24.61 16.72 -14.15
C HIS A 348 25.88 17.55 -14.30
N ARG A 349 27.04 16.92 -14.08
CA ARG A 349 28.34 17.59 -14.21
C ARG A 349 28.48 18.18 -15.62
N GLY A 350 28.80 19.47 -15.70
CA GLY A 350 28.94 20.18 -16.97
C GLY A 350 27.63 20.67 -17.61
N LEU A 351 26.45 20.30 -17.07
CA LEU A 351 25.15 20.76 -17.60
C LEU A 351 24.37 21.62 -16.60
N ALA A 352 24.31 21.21 -15.32
CA ALA A 352 23.64 21.97 -14.26
C ALA A 352 24.23 21.64 -12.88
N GLN A 353 24.63 22.68 -12.15
CA GLN A 353 25.19 22.58 -10.79
C GLN A 353 24.13 22.76 -9.69
N GLY A 354 22.91 23.12 -10.06
CA GLY A 354 21.82 23.37 -9.13
C GLY A 354 20.46 23.15 -9.77
N ILE A 355 19.46 23.11 -8.92
CA ILE A 355 18.04 23.03 -9.28
C ILE A 355 17.30 24.20 -8.63
N THR A 356 16.34 24.76 -9.35
CA THR A 356 15.39 25.73 -8.79
C THR A 356 13.97 25.24 -8.97
N LEU A 357 13.26 25.04 -7.85
CA LEU A 357 11.85 24.70 -7.85
C LEU A 357 11.02 25.98 -7.78
N VAL A 358 10.11 26.19 -8.74
CA VAL A 358 9.24 27.37 -8.78
C VAL A 358 7.80 26.98 -9.05
N THR A 359 6.86 27.85 -8.67
CA THR A 359 5.47 27.70 -9.04
C THR A 359 5.04 28.83 -9.97
N ALA A 360 4.39 28.50 -11.08
CA ALA A 360 3.80 29.49 -11.97
C ALA A 360 2.39 29.94 -11.52
N HIS A 361 1.92 29.48 -10.34
CA HIS A 361 0.70 30.00 -9.74
C HIS A 361 1.03 31.23 -8.90
N GLY A 362 0.48 32.39 -9.27
CA GLY A 362 0.61 33.61 -8.47
C GLY A 362 -0.43 33.61 -7.36
N ALA A 363 -0.10 34.15 -6.18
CA ALA A 363 -1.12 34.55 -5.23
C ALA A 363 -1.93 35.67 -5.88
N ALA A 364 -3.17 35.40 -6.28
CA ALA A 364 -4.07 36.45 -6.71
C ALA A 364 -4.33 37.35 -5.49
N ALA A 365 -3.79 38.57 -5.50
CA ALA A 365 -4.46 39.65 -4.81
C ALA A 365 -5.87 39.76 -5.40
N GLU A 366 -6.87 39.91 -4.54
CA GLU A 366 -8.29 39.98 -4.89
C GLU A 366 -8.53 40.77 -6.19
N GLY A 367 -9.08 40.11 -7.21
CA GLY A 367 -9.62 40.80 -8.40
C GLY A 367 -8.76 40.86 -9.67
N GLY A 368 -7.71 40.05 -9.87
CA GLY A 368 -7.01 40.00 -11.17
C GLY A 368 -6.14 38.77 -11.40
N SER A 369 -5.86 38.45 -12.67
CA SER A 369 -4.87 37.44 -13.07
C SER A 369 -3.45 37.96 -12.78
N ALA A 370 -3.05 37.95 -11.51
CA ALA A 370 -1.72 38.38 -11.11
C ALA A 370 -0.67 37.42 -11.69
N GLU A 371 0.27 38.01 -12.43
CA GLU A 371 1.49 37.34 -12.84
C GLU A 371 2.27 36.85 -11.60
N PRO A 372 2.90 35.66 -11.62
CA PRO A 372 3.71 35.22 -10.49
C PRO A 372 4.83 36.23 -10.21
N ALA A 373 5.00 36.64 -8.96
CA ALA A 373 6.11 37.50 -8.54
C ALA A 373 7.42 36.69 -8.51
N ILE A 374 7.91 36.33 -9.70
CA ILE A 374 9.13 35.56 -9.91
C ILE A 374 10.20 36.48 -10.48
N ASP A 375 11.42 36.39 -9.94
CA ASP A 375 12.59 37.03 -10.53
C ASP A 375 13.08 36.24 -11.75
N TRP A 376 12.48 36.54 -12.91
CA TRP A 376 12.80 35.88 -14.18
C TRP A 376 14.26 36.08 -14.60
N THR A 377 14.86 37.23 -14.30
CA THR A 377 16.27 37.53 -14.60
C THR A 377 17.21 36.64 -13.80
N ALA A 378 16.93 36.42 -12.51
CA ALA A 378 17.69 35.46 -11.72
C ALA A 378 17.53 34.03 -12.26
N LEU A 379 16.30 33.59 -12.58
CA LEU A 379 16.08 32.24 -13.12
C LEU A 379 16.79 32.02 -14.47
N ALA A 380 16.81 33.03 -15.33
CA ALA A 380 17.51 32.95 -16.60
C ALA A 380 19.02 32.78 -16.41
N ARG A 381 19.61 33.53 -15.46
CA ARG A 381 21.05 33.61 -15.22
C ARG A 381 21.65 32.42 -14.45
N LEU A 382 20.88 31.76 -13.57
CA LEU A 382 21.44 30.78 -12.62
C LEU A 382 22.00 29.49 -13.27
N ASP A 383 21.74 29.24 -14.56
CA ASP A 383 22.12 27.99 -15.26
C ASP A 383 21.81 26.70 -14.46
N HIS A 384 20.75 26.78 -13.66
CA HIS A 384 20.14 25.65 -12.96
C HIS A 384 19.17 24.92 -13.88
N THR A 385 18.86 23.68 -13.52
CA THR A 385 17.65 23.03 -13.98
C THR A 385 16.45 23.69 -13.31
N LEU A 386 15.53 24.26 -14.09
CA LEU A 386 14.30 24.85 -13.58
C LEU A 386 13.19 23.80 -13.59
N ALA A 387 12.56 23.58 -12.44
CA ALA A 387 11.39 22.72 -12.32
C ALA A 387 10.16 23.57 -11.93
N VAL A 388 9.23 23.74 -12.87
CA VAL A 388 8.06 24.61 -12.74
C VAL A 388 6.81 23.79 -12.42
N TYR A 389 6.28 24.00 -11.23
CA TYR A 389 5.04 23.40 -10.75
C TYR A 389 3.84 24.26 -11.13
N MET A 390 2.69 23.62 -11.34
CA MET A 390 1.41 24.30 -11.62
C MET A 390 1.50 25.27 -12.82
N GLY A 391 2.38 24.95 -13.78
CA GLY A 391 2.71 25.83 -14.90
C GLY A 391 2.08 25.45 -16.24
N LEU A 392 1.35 24.34 -16.32
CA LEU A 392 0.85 23.83 -17.60
C LEU A 392 0.02 24.86 -18.38
N SER A 393 -0.96 25.51 -17.73
CA SER A 393 -1.79 26.54 -18.36
C SER A 393 -1.06 27.86 -18.63
N LYS A 394 0.17 28.01 -18.10
CA LYS A 394 1.02 29.20 -18.24
C LYS A 394 2.35 28.89 -18.92
N ALA A 395 2.45 27.74 -19.59
CA ALA A 395 3.69 27.25 -20.19
C ALA A 395 4.27 28.25 -21.22
N GLY A 396 3.41 28.83 -22.06
CA GLY A 396 3.79 29.89 -23.00
C GLY A 396 4.31 31.16 -22.31
N LEU A 397 3.63 31.61 -21.25
CA LEU A 397 4.06 32.77 -20.46
C LEU A 397 5.43 32.53 -19.81
N VAL A 398 5.66 31.34 -19.24
CA VAL A 398 6.95 30.97 -18.63
C VAL A 398 8.07 31.04 -19.67
N ALA A 399 7.84 30.51 -20.88
CA ALA A 399 8.82 30.59 -21.96
C ALA A 399 9.10 32.03 -22.39
N GLU A 400 8.05 32.82 -22.64
CA GLU A 400 8.17 34.23 -23.03
C GLU A 400 8.98 35.03 -22.02
N ARG A 401 8.69 34.88 -20.72
CA ARG A 401 9.36 35.62 -19.64
C ARG A 401 10.81 35.20 -19.46
N LEU A 402 11.13 33.90 -19.52
CA LEU A 402 12.51 33.42 -19.44
C LEU A 402 13.34 33.89 -20.64
N ILE A 403 12.78 33.87 -21.85
CA ILE A 403 13.46 34.36 -23.06
C ILE A 403 13.69 35.87 -22.99
N ALA A 404 12.66 36.64 -22.61
CA ALA A 404 12.79 38.09 -22.42
C ALA A 404 13.82 38.45 -21.34
N ALA A 405 13.98 37.59 -20.33
CA ALA A 405 14.98 37.73 -19.27
C ALA A 405 16.39 37.27 -19.68
N GLY A 406 16.59 36.80 -20.91
CA GLY A 406 17.89 36.45 -21.49
C GLY A 406 18.21 34.95 -21.59
N LYS A 407 17.26 34.05 -21.27
CA LYS A 407 17.46 32.61 -21.52
C LYS A 407 17.38 32.31 -23.02
N ALA A 408 18.27 31.44 -23.52
CA ALA A 408 18.28 31.12 -24.94
C ALA A 408 16.96 30.44 -25.38
N PRO A 409 16.30 30.87 -26.47
CA PRO A 409 15.07 30.23 -26.96
C PRO A 409 15.25 28.75 -27.29
N GLY A 410 16.48 28.37 -27.67
CA GLY A 410 16.85 26.99 -27.98
C GLY A 410 17.12 26.09 -26.77
N THR A 411 17.08 26.61 -25.54
CA THR A 411 17.33 25.81 -24.32
C THR A 411 16.38 24.61 -24.27
N PRO A 412 16.88 23.40 -24.01
CA PRO A 412 16.05 22.20 -23.90
C PRO A 412 14.98 22.32 -22.81
N ALA A 413 13.76 21.88 -23.12
CA ALA A 413 12.62 21.88 -22.22
C ALA A 413 11.79 20.61 -22.36
N ALA A 414 11.17 20.19 -21.27
CA ALA A 414 10.29 19.02 -21.22
C ALA A 414 9.04 19.30 -20.40
N VAL A 415 7.93 18.66 -20.77
CA VAL A 415 6.70 18.62 -19.99
C VAL A 415 6.40 17.16 -19.65
N VAL A 416 6.32 16.86 -18.35
CA VAL A 416 6.01 15.53 -17.82
C VAL A 416 4.62 15.57 -17.21
N GLN A 417 3.64 14.99 -17.89
CA GLN A 417 2.29 14.79 -17.35
C GLN A 417 2.21 13.46 -16.60
N ASN A 418 1.49 13.44 -15.48
CA ASN A 418 1.20 12.23 -14.70
C ASN A 418 2.47 11.44 -14.36
N GLY A 419 3.55 12.15 -14.00
CA GLY A 419 4.84 11.53 -13.72
C GLY A 419 4.73 10.37 -12.74
N THR A 420 5.45 9.29 -13.00
CA THR A 420 5.46 8.00 -12.28
C THR A 420 4.18 7.14 -12.41
N ARG A 421 3.10 7.67 -12.97
CA ARG A 421 1.85 6.91 -13.15
C ARG A 421 1.91 6.06 -14.43
N PRO A 422 1.08 5.00 -14.55
CA PRO A 422 1.02 4.18 -15.75
C PRO A 422 0.68 4.97 -17.03
N ASP A 423 -0.04 6.09 -16.90
CA ASP A 423 -0.43 7.00 -17.98
C ASP A 423 0.50 8.22 -18.12
N GLN A 424 1.75 8.10 -17.66
CA GLN A 424 2.77 9.13 -17.81
C GLN A 424 2.98 9.50 -19.28
N THR A 425 3.06 10.79 -19.57
CA THR A 425 3.44 11.32 -20.89
C THR A 425 4.61 12.28 -20.75
N LEU A 426 5.65 12.09 -21.55
CA LEU A 426 6.81 12.98 -21.64
C LEU A 426 6.84 13.61 -23.04
N VAL A 427 6.83 14.93 -23.08
CA VAL A 427 7.04 15.71 -24.31
C VAL A 427 8.31 16.53 -24.13
N VAL A 428 9.19 16.53 -25.13
CA VAL A 428 10.48 17.22 -25.11
C VAL A 428 10.57 18.14 -26.33
N GLY A 429 11.16 19.31 -26.16
CA GLY A 429 11.39 20.28 -27.23
C GLY A 429 12.26 21.44 -26.75
N ARG A 430 12.12 22.61 -27.38
CA ARG A 430 12.86 23.82 -27.00
C ARG A 430 12.00 24.72 -26.13
N LEU A 431 12.64 25.60 -25.37
CA LEU A 431 11.97 26.59 -24.54
C LEU A 431 10.99 27.45 -25.34
N ALA A 432 11.35 27.85 -26.56
CA ALA A 432 10.47 28.61 -27.46
C ALA A 432 9.15 27.88 -27.79
N ASP A 433 9.18 26.55 -27.82
CA ASP A 433 8.03 25.72 -28.21
C ASP A 433 7.19 25.27 -27.01
N LEU A 434 7.60 25.62 -25.79
CA LEU A 434 7.03 25.09 -24.54
C LEU A 434 5.51 25.26 -24.43
N GLY A 435 4.96 26.37 -24.94
CA GLY A 435 3.51 26.58 -25.00
C GLY A 435 2.79 25.56 -25.89
N ALA A 436 3.37 25.21 -27.04
CA ALA A 436 2.84 24.20 -27.95
C ALA A 436 3.04 22.78 -27.39
N LEU A 437 4.18 22.48 -26.77
CA LEU A 437 4.44 21.18 -26.12
C LEU A 437 3.45 20.90 -24.98
N ALA A 438 3.00 21.94 -24.28
CA ALA A 438 2.00 21.84 -23.23
C ALA A 438 0.56 21.73 -23.78
N ALA A 439 0.32 22.04 -25.04
CA ALA A 439 -1.00 22.03 -25.63
C ALA A 439 -1.56 20.59 -25.70
N GLY A 440 -2.78 20.39 -25.20
CA GLY A 440 -3.44 19.08 -25.19
C GLY A 440 -3.19 18.23 -23.93
N LEU A 441 -2.22 18.61 -23.10
CA LEU A 441 -2.05 18.01 -21.78
C LEU A 441 -3.10 18.58 -20.81
N THR A 442 -3.67 17.72 -19.96
CA THR A 442 -4.80 18.07 -19.06
C THR A 442 -4.60 17.61 -17.61
N GLY A 443 -3.62 16.74 -17.37
CA GLY A 443 -3.29 16.22 -16.05
C GLY A 443 -2.35 17.13 -15.24
N PRO A 444 -2.05 16.78 -13.98
CA PRO A 444 -0.92 17.37 -13.27
C PRO A 444 0.36 17.18 -14.09
N ALA A 445 1.05 18.29 -14.37
CA ALA A 445 2.27 18.28 -15.15
C ALA A 445 3.37 19.11 -14.51
N LEU A 446 4.61 18.67 -14.71
CA LEU A 446 5.82 19.37 -14.34
C LEU A 446 6.55 19.80 -15.61
N ILE A 447 6.97 21.06 -15.66
CA ILE A 447 7.85 21.56 -16.72
C ILE A 447 9.29 21.54 -16.21
N LEU A 448 10.21 20.98 -16.98
CA LEU A 448 11.65 21.00 -16.75
C LEU A 448 12.31 21.82 -17.84
N VAL A 449 13.16 22.79 -17.48
CA VAL A 449 13.94 23.61 -18.44
C VAL A 449 15.41 23.56 -18.05
N GLY A 450 16.27 23.23 -19.01
CA GLY A 450 17.72 23.19 -18.83
C GLY A 450 18.39 22.10 -19.65
N GLU A 451 19.71 22.19 -19.79
CA GLU A 451 20.49 21.30 -20.66
C GLU A 451 20.40 19.82 -20.28
N VAL A 452 20.09 19.49 -19.01
CA VAL A 452 19.88 18.11 -18.56
C VAL A 452 18.74 17.38 -19.27
N VAL A 453 17.79 18.10 -19.89
CA VAL A 453 16.69 17.51 -20.65
C VAL A 453 17.20 16.74 -21.88
N THR A 454 18.39 17.06 -22.39
CA THR A 454 19.05 16.30 -23.47
C THR A 454 19.36 14.84 -23.08
N LEU A 455 19.39 14.53 -21.77
CA LEU A 455 19.65 13.20 -21.25
C LEU A 455 18.37 12.38 -21.04
N ALA A 456 17.20 12.92 -21.39
CA ALA A 456 15.93 12.19 -21.32
C ALA A 456 16.04 10.82 -22.01
N ASP A 457 15.41 9.80 -21.42
CA ASP A 457 15.34 8.47 -22.01
C ASP A 457 14.51 8.53 -23.31
N PRO A 458 15.11 8.30 -24.49
CA PRO A 458 14.40 8.43 -25.76
C PRO A 458 13.21 7.48 -25.87
N ALA A 459 13.27 6.32 -25.21
CA ALA A 459 12.19 5.33 -25.24
C ALA A 459 10.93 5.80 -24.49
N LYS A 460 11.04 6.86 -23.69
CA LYS A 460 9.94 7.40 -22.87
C LYS A 460 9.28 8.64 -23.47
N ILE A 461 9.83 9.19 -24.56
CA ILE A 461 9.31 10.39 -25.21
C ILE A 461 8.10 10.01 -26.06
N ALA A 462 6.99 10.74 -25.88
CA ALA A 462 5.80 10.55 -26.67
C ALA A 462 6.08 10.91 -28.14
N ALA A 463 5.57 10.09 -29.06
CA ALA A 463 5.63 10.40 -30.49
C ALA A 463 4.89 11.71 -30.76
N SER A 464 5.60 12.71 -31.29
CA SER A 464 5.07 14.02 -31.65
C SER A 464 5.74 14.49 -32.93
N ASP A 465 5.02 15.25 -33.74
CA ASP A 465 5.55 15.89 -34.95
C ASP A 465 6.59 17.00 -34.63
N ILE A 466 6.75 17.37 -33.35
CA ILE A 466 7.64 18.43 -32.85
C ILE A 466 8.95 17.86 -32.26
N ILE A 467 9.44 16.71 -32.76
CA ILE A 467 10.76 16.21 -32.38
C ILE A 467 11.81 16.98 -33.20
N THR A 468 12.35 18.05 -32.62
CA THR A 468 13.50 18.75 -33.22
C THR A 468 14.79 18.06 -32.74
N ASP A 469 15.83 18.08 -33.59
CA ASP A 469 17.26 17.75 -33.39
C ASP A 469 17.89 18.08 -32.00
N ILE A 470 17.36 17.52 -30.92
CA ILE A 470 17.90 17.68 -29.55
C ILE A 470 18.91 16.55 -29.26
N PHE A 471 18.76 15.40 -29.90
CA PHE A 471 19.62 14.23 -29.69
C PHE A 471 20.83 14.12 -30.62
N THR A 472 21.01 15.05 -31.58
CA THR A 472 22.08 14.99 -32.59
C THR A 472 23.45 15.47 -32.10
N THR A 473 23.60 15.92 -30.84
CA THR A 473 24.85 16.55 -30.35
C THR A 473 25.67 15.71 -29.35
N LEU A 474 25.27 14.48 -29.01
CA LEU A 474 26.06 13.58 -28.15
C LEU A 474 26.93 12.56 -28.92
N SER A 475 26.74 12.42 -30.23
CA SER A 475 27.51 11.45 -31.05
C SER A 475 28.75 12.05 -31.75
N SER A 476 29.08 13.33 -31.54
CA SER A 476 30.09 14.03 -32.36
C SER A 476 31.20 14.77 -31.59
N THR A 477 31.55 14.35 -30.38
CA THR A 477 32.79 14.82 -29.71
C THR A 477 33.87 13.73 -29.69
N PRO A 478 34.87 13.76 -30.60
CA PRO A 478 36.04 12.89 -30.48
C PRO A 478 37.03 13.52 -29.50
N GLY A 479 36.92 13.16 -28.22
CA GLY A 479 37.77 13.67 -27.14
C GLY A 479 38.42 12.55 -26.34
N ARG A 480 39.63 12.13 -26.77
CA ARG A 480 40.65 11.32 -26.07
C ARG A 480 40.25 10.73 -24.71
N LEU A 481 39.79 9.47 -24.70
CA LEU A 481 40.01 8.57 -23.57
C LEU A 481 41.49 8.18 -23.59
N GLY A 482 42.30 8.93 -22.84
CA GLY A 482 43.65 8.55 -22.49
C GLY A 482 43.61 7.35 -21.53
N ASP A 483 44.28 6.30 -21.96
CA ASP A 483 44.68 5.13 -21.19
C ASP A 483 45.19 5.53 -19.80
N THR A 484 44.40 5.26 -18.75
CA THR A 484 44.88 5.18 -17.37
C THR A 484 44.16 4.05 -16.66
N THR A 485 44.95 3.05 -16.29
CA THR A 485 44.61 1.91 -15.47
C THR A 485 44.00 2.32 -14.11
N PRO A 486 43.09 1.52 -13.52
CA PRO A 486 42.47 1.86 -12.26
C PRO A 486 43.39 1.49 -11.08
N GLU A 487 43.97 2.49 -10.42
CA GLU A 487 44.46 2.35 -9.05
C GLU A 487 43.33 2.61 -8.04
N ASN A 488 43.25 1.71 -7.07
CA ASN A 488 42.31 1.67 -5.95
C ASN A 488 42.21 3.00 -5.20
N GLY A 489 40.97 3.40 -4.87
CA GLY A 489 40.74 4.59 -4.06
C GLY A 489 39.31 4.69 -3.54
N LEU A 490 38.89 3.73 -2.71
CA LEU A 490 37.68 3.81 -1.91
C LEU A 490 37.81 4.98 -0.90
N LYS A 491 37.10 6.09 -1.10
CA LYS A 491 36.75 7.02 -0.01
C LYS A 491 35.33 7.53 -0.20
N ALA A 492 34.46 7.03 0.67
CA ALA A 492 33.13 7.53 0.94
C ALA A 492 33.19 8.94 1.57
N ALA A 493 32.21 9.78 1.26
CA ALA A 493 31.79 10.88 2.11
C ALA A 493 30.28 11.11 1.94
N VAL A 494 29.58 10.83 3.05
CA VAL A 494 28.32 11.36 3.61
C VAL A 494 27.31 12.03 2.69
#